data_AF-A0AAE9YDI3-F1
#
_entry.id   AF-A0AAE9YDI3-F1
#
_cell.length_a   1.000
_cell.length_b   1.000
_cell.length_c   1.000
_cell.angle_alpha   90.00
_cell.angle_beta   90.00
_cell.angle_gamma   90.00
#
_symmetry.space_group_name_H-M   'P 1'
#
loop_
_entity.id
_entity.type
_entity.pdbx_description
1 polymer ?
#
loop_
_entity_poly.entity_id
_entity_poly.type
_entity_poly.pdbx_seq_one_letter_code
_entity_poly.pdbx_strand_id
1 'polypeptide(L)' 'MAGEFDDIRTRLEGIAEELADLAMVRLRESIDAGGHELPVDEKRLTRARRAVEKAVNLLAEPDDLDRVP' A
#
# COMPACT_ATOMS: atom_id res chain seq x y z
N MET A 1 4.09 22.15 -8.60
CA MET A 1 4.54 20.95 -7.87
C MET A 1 3.38 20.16 -7.27
N ALA A 2 2.35 20.78 -6.68
CA ALA A 2 1.18 20.06 -6.14
C ALA A 2 0.58 18.98 -7.08
N GLY A 3 0.41 19.27 -8.38
CA GLY A 3 -0.14 18.29 -9.32
C GLY A 3 0.76 17.09 -9.68
N GLU A 4 2.09 17.20 -9.53
CA GLU A 4 3.00 16.09 -9.89
C GLU A 4 3.02 15.01 -8.80
N PHE A 5 2.98 15.43 -7.53
CA PHE A 5 2.84 14.49 -6.41
C PHE A 5 1.45 13.88 -6.35
N ASP A 6 0.40 14.59 -6.78
CA ASP A 6 -0.95 14.03 -6.89
C ASP A 6 -1.00 12.85 -7.87
N ASP A 7 -0.41 12.97 -9.07
CA ASP A 7 -0.36 11.88 -10.06
C ASP A 7 0.45 10.67 -9.56
N ILE A 8 1.53 10.90 -8.82
CA ILE A 8 2.30 9.83 -8.18
C ILE A 8 1.47 9.17 -7.07
N ARG A 9 0.80 9.97 -6.23
CA ARG A 9 -0.03 9.50 -5.13
C ARG A 9 -1.16 8.61 -5.61
N THR A 10 -1.91 9.02 -6.64
CA THR A 10 -2.98 8.21 -7.24
C THR A 10 -2.48 6.88 -7.77
N ARG A 11 -1.29 6.84 -8.38
CA ARG A 11 -0.70 5.58 -8.83
C ARG A 11 -0.31 4.68 -7.65
N LEU A 12 0.25 5.25 -6.59
CA LEU A 12 0.60 4.49 -5.39
C LEU A 12 -0.64 3.98 -4.66
N GLU A 13 -1.74 4.74 -4.61
CA GLU A 13 -3.02 4.30 -4.07
C GLU A 13 -3.55 3.08 -4.83
N GLY A 14 -3.53 3.11 -6.18
CA GLY A 14 -3.90 1.97 -7.00
C GLY A 14 -3.02 0.74 -6.74
N ILE A 15 -1.70 0.91 -6.63
CA ILE A 15 -0.79 -0.18 -6.29
C ILE A 15 -1.10 -0.75 -4.89
N ALA A 16 -1.44 0.10 -3.91
CA ALA A 16 -1.80 -0.35 -2.57
C ALA A 16 -3.08 -1.20 -2.58
N GLU A 17 -4.05 -0.87 -3.42
CA GLU A 17 -5.27 -1.65 -3.64
C GLU A 17 -4.95 -3.00 -4.31
N GLU A 18 -4.17 -3.00 -5.39
CA GLU A 18 -3.74 -4.25 -6.06
C GLU A 18 -3.00 -5.21 -5.10
N LEU A 19 -2.16 -4.67 -4.21
CA LEU A 19 -1.47 -5.46 -3.18
C LEU A 19 -2.45 -6.02 -2.13
N ALA A 20 -3.52 -5.29 -1.79
CA ALA A 20 -4.55 -5.75 -0.88
C ALA A 20 -5.36 -6.90 -1.49
N ASP A 21 -5.78 -6.75 -2.74
CA ASP A 21 -6.55 -7.75 -3.47
C ASP A 21 -5.74 -9.04 -3.62
N LEU A 22 -4.47 -8.93 -4.01
CA LEU A 22 -3.59 -10.09 -4.13
C LEU A 22 -3.38 -10.78 -2.77
N ALA A 23 -3.23 -10.03 -1.67
CA ALA A 23 -3.11 -10.60 -0.33
C ALA A 23 -4.38 -11.38 0.06
N MET A 24 -5.56 -10.84 -0.27
CA MET A 24 -6.84 -11.51 -0.03
C MET A 24 -6.98 -12.81 -0.81
N VAL A 25 -6.59 -12.80 -2.10
CA VAL A 25 -6.58 -14.01 -2.94
C VAL A 25 -5.67 -15.08 -2.34
N ARG A 26 -4.44 -14.73 -1.95
CA ARG A 26 -3.48 -15.67 -1.35
C ARG A 26 -3.95 -16.22 -0.01
N LEU A 27 -4.61 -15.39 0.80
CA LEU A 27 -5.21 -15.85 2.05
C LEU A 27 -6.31 -16.88 1.80
N ARG A 28 -7.19 -16.61 0.83
CA ARG A 28 -8.28 -17.53 0.46
C ARG A 28 -7.76 -18.86 -0.09
N GLU A 29 -6.79 -18.83 -1.00
CA GLU A 29 -6.14 -20.03 -1.53
C GLU A 29 -5.50 -20.87 -0.43
N SER A 30 -4.88 -20.22 0.57
CA SER A 30 -4.33 -20.91 1.73
C SER A 30 -5.39 -21.60 2.57
N ILE A 31 -6.53 -20.95 2.80
CA ILE A 31 -7.66 -21.52 3.56
C ILE A 31 -8.24 -22.72 2.79
N ASP A 32 -8.45 -22.56 1.48
CA ASP A 32 -9.00 -23.60 0.60
C ASP A 32 -8.07 -24.83 0.52
N ALA A 33 -6.75 -24.62 0.60
CA ALA A 33 -5.75 -25.68 0.66
C ALA A 33 -5.61 -26.34 2.06
N GLY A 34 -6.37 -25.90 3.06
CA GLY A 34 -6.30 -26.39 4.43
C GLY A 34 -5.09 -25.87 5.23
N GLY A 35 -4.45 -24.79 4.78
CA GLY A 35 -3.34 -24.16 5.48
C GLY A 35 -3.77 -23.51 6.79
N HIS A 36 -2.96 -23.67 7.84
CA HIS A 36 -3.22 -23.10 9.17
C HIS A 36 -2.32 -21.90 9.50
N GLU A 37 -1.37 -21.58 8.62
CA GLU A 37 -0.44 -20.47 8.79
C GLU A 37 -0.62 -19.43 7.68
N LEU A 38 -0.38 -18.17 8.02
CA LEU A 38 -0.35 -17.08 7.06
C LEU A 38 0.79 -17.31 6.05
N PRO A 39 0.49 -17.43 4.73
CA PRO A 39 1.52 -17.68 3.73
C PRO A 39 2.63 -16.65 3.76
N VAL A 40 3.87 -17.07 3.50
CA VAL A 40 5.02 -16.14 3.37
C VAL A 40 4.71 -15.03 2.35
N ASP A 41 3.98 -15.39 1.29
CA ASP A 41 3.53 -14.46 0.25
C ASP A 41 2.55 -13.41 0.80
N GLU A 42 1.57 -13.79 1.64
CA GLU A 42 0.65 -12.84 2.27
C GLU A 42 1.42 -11.85 3.15
N LYS A 43 2.34 -12.34 4.00
CA LYS A 43 3.09 -11.46 4.91
C LYS A 43 3.93 -10.46 4.13
N ARG A 44 4.48 -10.89 2.99
CA ARG A 44 5.24 -10.04 2.08
C ARG A 44 4.36 -8.99 1.43
N LEU A 45 3.17 -9.35 0.97
CA LEU A 45 2.19 -8.43 0.37
C LEU A 45 1.70 -7.38 1.37
N THR A 46 1.36 -7.79 2.59
CA THR A 46 0.94 -6.87 3.65
C THR A 46 2.03 -5.86 4.02
N ARG A 47 3.31 -6.28 4.05
CA ARG A 47 4.45 -5.38 4.27
C ARG A 47 4.66 -4.41 3.10
N ALA A 48 4.58 -4.89 1.87
CA ALA A 48 4.70 -4.06 0.68
C ALA A 48 3.60 -2.98 0.66
N ARG A 49 2.36 -3.37 0.93
CA ARG A 49 1.21 -2.45 0.98
C ARG A 49 1.44 -1.32 1.98
N ARG A 50 1.87 -1.64 3.20
CA ARG A 50 2.20 -0.64 4.23
C ARG A 50 3.30 0.34 3.79
N ALA A 51 4.30 -0.15 3.06
CA ALA A 51 5.36 0.72 2.55
C ALA A 51 4.84 1.70 1.48
N VAL A 52 3.91 1.24 0.63
CA VAL A 52 3.25 2.07 -0.39
C VAL A 52 2.32 3.09 0.27
N GLU A 53 1.49 2.69 1.24
CA GLU A 53 0.64 3.60 2.01
C GLU A 53 1.46 4.69 2.72
N LYS A 54 2.63 4.33 3.25
CA LYS A 54 3.55 5.31 3.84
C LYS A 54 4.03 6.33 2.80
N ALA A 55 4.36 5.90 1.59
CA ALA A 55 4.77 6.80 0.52
C ALA A 55 3.62 7.73 0.09
N VAL A 56 2.39 7.22 -0.02
CA VAL A 56 1.18 8.02 -0.27
C VAL A 56 1.04 9.14 0.76
N ASN A 57 1.16 8.81 2.05
CA ASN A 57 1.02 9.78 3.12
C ASN A 57 2.13 10.85 3.08
N LEU A 58 3.38 10.46 2.82
CA LEU A 58 4.50 11.41 2.72
C LEU A 58 4.32 12.40 1.55
N LEU A 59 3.69 11.98 0.46
CA LEU A 59 3.40 12.85 -0.69
C LEU A 59 2.13 13.71 -0.50
N ALA A 60 1.36 13.45 0.55
CA ALA A 60 0.18 14.23 0.93
C ALA A 60 0.50 15.32 1.97
N GLU A 61 1.65 15.24 2.65
CA GLU A 61 2.09 16.26 3.59
C GLU A 61 2.37 17.56 2.83
N PRO A 62 1.73 18.70 3.20
CA PRO A 62 2.15 19.99 2.67
C PRO A 62 3.61 20.21 3.06
N ASP A 63 4.43 20.75 2.14
CA ASP A 63 5.82 21.07 2.44
C ASP A 63 5.89 21.84 3.76
N ASP A 64 6.67 21.36 4.73
CA ASP A 64 6.88 22.04 6.02
C ASP A 64 7.38 23.49 5.85
N LEU A 65 7.82 23.85 4.64
CA LEU A 65 8.23 25.19 4.21
C LEU A 65 7.06 26.18 4.01
N ASP A 66 5.83 25.70 3.82
CA ASP A 66 4.63 26.56 3.68
C ASP A 66 3.99 26.91 5.03
N ARG A 67 4.49 26.34 6.13
CA ARG A 67 4.06 26.67 7.49
C ARG A 67 4.79 27.91 7.99
N VAL A 68 4.47 29.07 7.41
CA VAL A 68 4.91 30.36 7.97
C VAL A 68 4.10 30.67 9.24
N PRO A 69 4.74 31.07 10.36
CA PRO A 69 4.07 31.44 11.61
C PRO A 69 3.21 32.71 11.52
#